data_AF-A0A7C4KRM7-F1
#
_entry.id   AF-A0A7C4KRM7-F1
#
_cell.length_a   1.000
_cell.length_b   1.000
_cell.length_c   1.000
_cell.angle_alpha   90.00
_cell.angle_beta   90.00
_cell.angle_gamma   90.00
#
_symmetry.space_group_name_H-M   'P 1'
#
loop_
_entity.id
_entity.type
_entity.pdbx_description
1 polymer ?
#
loop_
_entity_poly.entity_id
_entity_poly.type
_entity_poly.pdbx_seq_one_letter_code
_entity_poly.pdbx_strand_id
1 'polypeptide(L)'
;MEPARSDPAPAVGRPGRLVKCQSCGAPITLQREDHLVTCAYCGSSYILNREAGPALNPLTLKRILLSVRLPKEKLADAAREWMSRGFFKAADLDRKAQIGPPRGFVVPIWGVWLDAEVHWVGRNQQSRYGHRGTHRSVWNRVEGTENHTRCWPVSACGPTRKLFGLAAITPGGPSLYPDWGGFFAGRGLGTLPSPGVDLMGHGEGVDFGADRQEFDLDLVPGFTILSGQVPRAEAERRAHEQIVEFFRKECKGKADRIISVHTRVDLQGSDLMFLPVWELPYRYRGRNYRILFDAHSGKILAGEHPVGKWDKVVVLLLIHGGLATACGGLAEWLEIPELWAGAAVLGATWLAYAAWTAVRPG
;
A
#
# COMPACT_ATOMS: atom_id res chain seq x y z
N MET A 1 -17.74 18.12 15.82
CA MET A 1 -16.33 18.21 16.22
C MET A 1 -16.04 16.99 17.08
N GLU A 2 -15.64 15.89 16.45
CA GLU A 2 -15.15 14.68 17.14
C GLU A 2 -13.65 14.62 16.81
N PRO A 3 -12.75 14.69 17.80
CA PRO A 3 -11.32 14.67 17.55
C PRO A 3 -10.95 13.38 16.83
N ALA A 4 -9.99 13.45 15.89
CA ALA A 4 -9.37 12.28 15.31
C ALA A 4 -8.98 11.35 16.47
N ARG A 5 -9.66 10.20 16.57
CA ARG A 5 -9.30 9.19 17.56
C ARG A 5 -7.85 8.86 17.27
N SER A 6 -6.97 9.27 18.17
CA SER A 6 -5.65 8.66 18.30
C SER A 6 -5.91 7.17 18.27
N ASP A 7 -5.37 6.46 17.29
CA ASP A 7 -5.40 5.01 17.31
C ASP A 7 -5.00 4.57 18.72
N PRO A 8 -5.79 3.71 19.38
CA PRO A 8 -5.40 3.23 20.69
C PRO A 8 -3.99 2.66 20.57
N ALA A 9 -3.12 3.02 21.52
CA ALA A 9 -1.84 2.37 21.70
C ALA A 9 -2.04 0.85 21.50
N PRO A 10 -1.13 0.16 20.79
CA PRO A 10 -1.34 -1.23 20.38
C PRO A 10 -1.89 -2.00 21.57
N ALA A 11 -3.12 -2.52 21.41
CA ALA A 11 -3.83 -3.20 22.48
C ALA A 11 -2.84 -4.15 23.15
N VAL A 12 -2.54 -3.91 24.44
CA VAL A 12 -1.66 -4.76 25.23
C VAL A 12 -2.26 -6.15 25.11
N GLY A 13 -1.61 -7.00 24.31
CA GLY A 13 -2.01 -8.38 24.13
C GLY A 13 -2.10 -9.05 25.48
N ARG A 14 -2.94 -10.08 25.60
CA ARG A 14 -2.92 -10.94 26.79
C ARG A 14 -1.47 -11.33 27.09
N PRO A 15 -1.06 -11.41 28.37
CA PRO A 15 0.34 -11.65 28.71
C PRO A 15 0.83 -12.91 27.98
N GLY A 16 1.86 -12.72 27.18
CA GLY A 16 2.45 -13.78 26.38
C GLY A 16 3.07 -14.86 27.28
N ARG A 17 3.14 -16.09 26.77
CA ARG A 17 3.80 -17.19 27.46
C ARG A 17 5.29 -17.11 27.22
N LEU A 18 6.09 -17.06 28.29
CA LEU A 18 7.53 -17.15 28.19
C LEU A 18 7.96 -18.61 27.92
N VAL A 19 8.78 -18.82 26.90
CA VAL A 19 9.43 -20.10 26.59
C VAL A 19 10.92 -19.90 26.36
N LYS A 20 11.72 -20.96 26.46
CA LYS A 20 13.15 -20.91 26.13
C LYS A 20 13.37 -21.29 24.68
N CYS A 21 14.22 -20.55 23.99
CA CYS A 21 14.72 -20.88 22.67
C CYS A 21 15.42 -22.26 22.70
N GLN A 22 15.11 -23.16 21.77
CA GLN A 22 15.76 -24.47 21.69
C GLN A 22 17.19 -24.41 21.14
N SER A 23 17.54 -23.33 20.43
CA SER A 23 18.86 -23.17 19.81
C SER A 23 19.86 -22.46 20.72
N CYS A 24 19.45 -21.41 21.45
CA CYS A 24 20.36 -20.62 22.30
C CYS A 24 19.93 -20.50 23.78
N GLY A 25 18.75 -21.01 24.16
CA GLY A 25 18.25 -20.93 25.54
C GLY A 25 17.65 -19.59 25.97
N ALA A 26 17.73 -18.54 25.13
CA ALA A 26 17.20 -17.22 25.45
C ALA A 26 15.66 -17.20 25.62
N PRO A 27 15.11 -16.29 26.45
CA PRO A 27 13.66 -16.20 26.65
C PRO A 27 12.96 -15.61 25.42
N ILE A 28 11.91 -16.30 24.97
CA ILE A 28 11.03 -15.87 23.88
C ILE A 28 9.62 -15.71 24.44
N THR A 29 8.96 -14.61 24.10
CA THR A 29 7.56 -14.38 24.48
C THR A 29 6.66 -14.81 23.33
N LEU A 30 5.85 -15.85 23.54
CA LEU A 30 4.86 -16.32 22.57
C LEU A 30 3.50 -15.68 22.84
N GLN A 31 2.90 -15.09 21.83
CA GLN A 31 1.49 -14.70 21.86
C GLN A 31 0.61 -15.89 21.49
N ARG A 32 -0.67 -15.85 21.89
CA ARG A 32 -1.63 -16.91 21.57
C ARG A 32 -1.92 -17.00 20.09
N GLU A 33 -1.70 -15.93 19.34
CA GLU A 33 -1.99 -15.82 17.91
C GLU A 33 -0.76 -16.15 17.06
N ASP A 34 0.43 -16.28 17.66
CA ASP A 34 1.64 -16.59 16.91
C ASP A 34 1.57 -18.01 16.34
N HIS A 35 2.05 -18.15 15.12
CA HIS A 35 2.23 -19.40 14.39
C HIS A 35 3.69 -19.61 13.98
N LEU A 36 4.43 -18.52 13.83
CA LEU A 36 5.83 -18.47 13.49
C LEU A 36 6.51 -17.49 14.44
N VAL A 37 7.58 -17.92 15.09
CA VAL A 37 8.35 -17.07 15.99
C VAL A 37 9.83 -17.15 15.66
N THR A 38 10.48 -16.00 15.57
CA THR A 38 11.93 -15.88 15.34
C THR A 38 12.59 -15.36 16.60
N CYS A 39 13.61 -16.08 17.08
CA CYS A 39 14.38 -15.69 18.24
C CYS A 39 15.16 -14.40 17.95
N ALA A 40 14.95 -13.35 18.75
CA ALA A 40 15.67 -12.08 18.63
C ALA A 40 17.17 -12.17 18.99
N TYR A 41 17.61 -13.28 19.60
CA TYR A 41 18.98 -13.45 20.09
C TYR A 41 19.88 -14.26 19.15
N CYS A 42 19.33 -15.27 18.47
CA CYS A 42 20.10 -16.13 17.56
C CYS A 42 19.44 -16.32 16.18
N GLY A 43 18.31 -15.67 15.92
CA GLY A 43 17.66 -15.69 14.61
C GLY A 43 16.96 -16.99 14.24
N SER A 44 16.97 -18.01 15.10
CA SER A 44 16.28 -19.28 14.86
C SER A 44 14.77 -19.08 14.79
N SER A 45 14.14 -19.59 13.73
CA SER A 45 12.68 -19.52 13.54
C SER A 45 12.02 -20.87 13.85
N TYR A 46 10.87 -20.81 14.49
CA TYR A 46 10.09 -21.99 14.91
C TYR A 46 8.65 -21.87 14.43
N ILE A 47 8.10 -22.97 13.91
CA ILE A 47 6.66 -23.11 13.70
C ILE A 47 6.04 -23.65 15.00
N LEU A 48 4.97 -23.02 15.44
CA LEU A 48 4.19 -23.49 16.58
C LEU A 48 3.12 -24.47 16.09
N ASN A 49 3.24 -25.73 16.48
CA ASN A 49 2.14 -26.69 16.31
C ASN A 49 1.21 -26.59 17.52
N ARG A 50 0.00 -26.05 17.32
CA ARG A 50 -0.97 -25.88 18.41
C ARG A 50 -1.54 -27.20 18.94
N GLU A 51 -1.52 -28.25 18.11
CA GLU A 51 -2.13 -29.55 18.42
C GLU A 51 -1.14 -30.49 19.15
N ALA A 52 0.16 -30.35 18.90
CA ALA A 52 1.21 -31.20 19.50
C ALA A 52 1.76 -30.68 20.85
N GLY A 53 1.16 -29.62 21.42
CA GLY A 53 1.63 -28.99 22.65
C GLY A 53 2.68 -27.88 22.42
N PRO A 54 3.33 -27.35 23.47
CA PRO A 54 4.18 -26.16 23.40
C PRO A 54 5.56 -26.38 22.77
N ALA A 55 5.76 -27.50 22.07
CA ALA A 55 7.03 -27.81 21.43
C ALA A 55 7.29 -26.83 20.28
N LEU A 56 8.43 -26.14 20.33
CA LEU A 56 8.93 -25.37 19.21
C LEU A 56 9.43 -26.36 18.15
N ASN A 57 8.81 -26.36 16.96
CA ASN A 57 9.30 -27.17 15.86
C ASN A 57 10.25 -26.31 15.01
N PRO A 58 11.53 -26.70 14.86
CA PRO A 58 12.48 -25.91 14.07
C PRO A 58 11.99 -25.80 12.63
N LEU A 59 12.01 -24.58 12.10
CA LEU A 59 11.71 -24.33 10.71
C LEU A 59 12.86 -24.85 9.84
N THR A 60 12.63 -25.91 9.06
CA THR A 60 13.62 -26.45 8.10
C THR A 60 13.65 -25.68 6.78
N LEU A 61 12.78 -24.68 6.59
CA LEU A 61 12.74 -23.86 5.38
C LEU A 61 13.95 -22.91 5.33
N LYS A 62 14.43 -22.65 4.10
CA LYS A 62 15.47 -21.65 3.85
C LYS A 62 14.94 -20.26 4.24
N ARG A 63 15.59 -19.63 5.21
CA ARG A 63 15.28 -18.28 5.68
C ARG A 63 16.07 -17.29 4.85
N ILE A 64 15.37 -16.44 4.10
CA ILE A 64 16.00 -15.46 3.23
C ILE A 64 15.82 -14.08 3.84
N LEU A 65 16.91 -13.37 4.08
CA LEU A 65 16.88 -11.94 4.41
C LEU A 65 17.14 -11.14 3.14
N LEU A 66 16.33 -10.12 2.91
CA LEU A 66 16.62 -9.14 1.87
C LEU A 66 17.71 -8.19 2.38
N SER A 67 18.73 -7.97 1.56
CA SER A 67 19.87 -7.13 1.92
C SER A 67 19.44 -5.70 2.24
N VAL A 68 19.97 -5.12 3.32
CA VAL A 68 19.71 -3.72 3.65
C VAL A 68 20.58 -2.83 2.76
N ARG A 69 19.99 -2.18 1.75
CA ARG A 69 20.70 -1.23 0.86
C ARG A 69 20.45 0.23 1.25
N LEU A 70 19.40 0.51 2.01
CA LEU A 70 19.12 1.83 2.58
C LEU A 70 19.54 1.87 4.06
N PRO A 71 20.75 2.37 4.38
CA PRO A 71 21.21 2.48 5.74
C PRO A 71 20.51 3.64 6.47
N LYS A 72 20.53 3.59 7.81
CA LYS A 72 19.80 4.53 8.69
C LYS A 72 20.17 6.00 8.43
N GLU A 73 21.42 6.25 8.07
CA GLU A 73 21.99 7.59 7.88
C GLU A 73 21.39 8.28 6.65
N LYS A 74 21.02 7.52 5.61
CA LYS A 74 20.44 8.05 4.36
C LYS A 74 18.91 8.20 4.42
N LEU A 75 18.28 7.68 5.48
CA LEU A 75 16.82 7.60 5.58
C LEU A 75 16.18 8.99 5.70
N ALA A 76 16.83 9.93 6.40
CA ALA A 76 16.32 11.30 6.52
C ALA A 76 16.33 12.03 5.17
N ASP A 77 17.36 11.81 4.35
CA ASP A 77 17.47 12.43 3.02
C ASP A 77 16.44 11.84 2.05
N ALA A 78 16.30 10.50 2.03
CA ALA A 78 15.27 9.82 1.23
C ALA A 78 13.86 10.30 1.61
N ALA A 79 13.61 10.53 2.91
CA ALA A 79 12.35 11.08 3.36
C ALA A 79 12.11 12.52 2.92
N ARG A 80 13.13 13.39 2.99
CA ARG A 80 13.02 14.77 2.50
C ARG A 80 12.78 14.83 1.00
N GLU A 81 13.48 14.00 0.23
CA GLU A 81 13.27 13.89 -1.21
C GLU A 81 11.82 13.51 -1.52
N TRP A 82 11.30 12.46 -0.86
CA TRP A 82 9.89 12.11 -1.01
C TRP A 82 8.96 13.23 -0.56
N MET A 83 9.22 13.91 0.55
CA MET A 83 8.37 15.01 1.02
C MET A 83 8.31 16.18 0.03
N SER A 84 9.40 16.43 -0.71
CA SER A 84 9.50 17.54 -1.67
C SER A 84 8.72 17.31 -2.97
N ARG A 85 8.34 16.07 -3.30
CA ARG A 85 7.75 15.70 -4.59
C ARG A 85 6.46 14.91 -4.43
N GLY A 86 5.52 15.12 -5.35
CA GLY A 86 4.32 14.30 -5.49
C GLY A 86 3.04 15.09 -5.29
N PHE A 87 1.93 14.42 -5.63
CA PHE A 87 0.61 15.01 -5.61
C PHE A 87 0.09 15.19 -4.17
N PHE A 88 -0.63 16.28 -3.92
CA PHE A 88 -1.28 16.55 -2.63
C PHE A 88 -0.34 16.58 -1.41
N LYS A 89 0.92 17.00 -1.56
CA LYS A 89 1.83 17.23 -0.43
C LYS A 89 1.95 18.72 -0.15
N ALA A 90 2.02 19.07 1.13
CA ALA A 90 2.27 20.45 1.51
C ALA A 90 3.64 20.95 0.97
N ALA A 91 3.64 22.11 0.32
CA ALA A 91 4.81 22.67 -0.39
C ALA A 91 6.02 23.03 0.49
N ASP A 92 5.84 23.06 1.81
CA ASP A 92 6.88 23.31 2.80
C ASP A 92 7.12 22.10 3.72
N LEU A 93 6.62 20.91 3.34
CA LEU A 93 6.70 19.68 4.13
C LEU A 93 8.16 19.27 4.38
N ASP A 94 8.96 19.22 3.33
CA ASP A 94 10.39 18.87 3.36
C ASP A 94 11.21 19.77 4.29
N ARG A 95 10.87 21.07 4.35
CA ARG A 95 11.60 22.08 5.12
C ARG A 95 11.12 22.19 6.57
N LYS A 96 9.83 22.01 6.83
CA LYS A 96 9.23 22.21 8.17
C LYS A 96 8.96 20.91 8.93
N ALA A 97 9.07 19.74 8.29
CA ALA A 97 8.92 18.47 8.97
C ALA A 97 10.05 18.26 10.00
N GLN A 98 9.67 17.89 11.22
CA GLN A 98 10.57 17.46 12.27
C GLN A 98 10.66 15.94 12.21
N ILE A 99 11.72 15.43 11.58
CA ILE A 99 11.97 13.99 11.43
C ILE A 99 12.42 13.42 12.78
N GLY A 100 11.73 12.38 13.24
CA GLY A 100 12.06 11.67 14.47
C GLY A 100 13.06 10.53 14.27
N PRO A 101 13.44 9.82 15.35
CA PRO A 101 14.35 8.69 15.25
C PRO A 101 13.70 7.52 14.51
N PRO A 102 14.36 6.92 13.51
CA PRO A 102 13.81 5.79 12.79
C PRO A 102 13.85 4.50 13.61
N ARG A 103 12.91 3.61 13.31
CA ARG A 103 12.78 2.27 13.91
C ARG A 103 12.89 1.22 12.82
N GLY A 104 13.78 0.25 13.01
CA GLY A 104 13.97 -0.87 12.10
C GLY A 104 13.08 -2.05 12.50
N PHE A 105 12.39 -2.63 11.54
CA PHE A 105 11.57 -3.82 11.72
C PHE A 105 11.96 -4.89 10.70
N VAL A 106 12.03 -6.13 11.14
CA VAL A 106 12.14 -7.28 10.23
C VAL A 106 10.79 -7.96 10.19
N VAL A 107 10.14 -7.88 9.04
CA VAL A 107 8.79 -8.38 8.81
C VAL A 107 8.86 -9.74 8.12
N PRO A 108 8.36 -10.82 8.74
CA PRO A 108 8.25 -12.11 8.06
C PRO A 108 7.16 -12.02 6.98
N ILE A 109 7.50 -12.44 5.76
CA ILE A 109 6.61 -12.54 4.62
C ILE A 109 6.74 -13.94 3.99
N TRP A 110 5.65 -14.47 3.48
CA TRP A 110 5.64 -15.65 2.62
C TRP A 110 5.79 -15.18 1.18
N GLY A 111 6.86 -15.61 0.51
CA GLY A 111 6.99 -15.48 -0.93
C GLY A 111 6.38 -16.71 -1.58
N VAL A 112 5.20 -16.58 -2.18
CA VAL A 112 4.47 -17.69 -2.82
C VAL A 112 4.81 -17.69 -4.31
N TRP A 113 5.50 -18.72 -4.78
CA TRP A 113 5.89 -18.88 -6.18
C TRP A 113 4.78 -19.52 -6.98
N LEU A 114 4.46 -18.94 -8.13
CA LEU A 114 3.38 -19.41 -8.98
C LEU A 114 3.62 -19.22 -10.47
N ASP A 115 2.93 -20.06 -11.23
CA ASP A 115 2.67 -19.87 -12.65
C ASP A 115 1.17 -19.64 -12.85
N ALA A 116 0.82 -18.55 -13.53
CA ALA A 116 -0.56 -18.21 -13.84
C ALA A 116 -0.77 -18.13 -15.34
N GLU A 117 -1.78 -18.86 -15.83
CA GLU A 117 -2.29 -18.75 -17.18
C GLU A 117 -3.61 -17.97 -17.13
N VAL A 118 -3.63 -16.82 -17.81
CA VAL A 118 -4.76 -15.89 -17.84
C VAL A 118 -5.33 -15.86 -19.25
N HIS A 119 -6.55 -16.35 -19.40
CA HIS A 119 -7.32 -16.24 -20.64
C HIS A 119 -8.47 -15.25 -20.45
N TRP A 120 -8.53 -14.23 -21.31
CA TRP A 120 -9.56 -13.20 -21.25
C TRP A 120 -10.24 -12.99 -22.60
N VAL A 121 -11.53 -12.63 -22.53
CA VAL A 121 -12.37 -12.32 -23.69
C VAL A 121 -13.08 -11.00 -23.43
N GLY A 122 -13.03 -10.10 -24.40
CA GLY A 122 -13.68 -8.80 -24.36
C GLY A 122 -14.23 -8.35 -25.72
N ARG A 123 -14.72 -7.12 -25.76
CA ARG A 123 -15.16 -6.44 -26.97
C ARG A 123 -14.62 -5.01 -26.99
N ASN A 124 -14.19 -4.57 -28.16
CA ASN A 124 -13.78 -3.19 -28.42
C ASN A 124 -14.73 -2.51 -29.41
N GLN A 125 -15.07 -1.27 -29.14
CA GLN A 125 -15.88 -0.41 -29.99
C GLN A 125 -14.97 0.28 -31.00
N GLN A 126 -15.08 -0.10 -32.27
CA GLN A 126 -14.41 0.62 -33.35
C GLN A 126 -15.40 1.55 -34.05
N SER A 127 -15.06 2.84 -34.09
CA SER A 127 -15.74 3.78 -34.96
C SER A 127 -15.18 3.66 -36.38
N ARG A 128 -16.08 3.55 -37.37
CA ARG A 128 -15.72 3.68 -38.78
C ARG A 128 -16.40 4.90 -39.37
N TYR A 129 -15.58 5.76 -39.98
CA TYR A 129 -16.05 6.92 -40.73
C TYR A 129 -16.32 6.52 -42.18
N GLY A 130 -17.59 6.60 -42.60
CA GLY A 130 -17.96 6.34 -43.98
C GLY A 130 -17.73 7.54 -44.90
N HIS A 131 -17.57 7.31 -46.20
CA HIS A 131 -17.38 8.37 -47.22
C HIS A 131 -18.52 9.39 -47.33
N ARG A 132 -19.67 9.17 -46.68
CA ARG A 132 -20.82 10.11 -46.64
C ARG A 132 -21.04 10.75 -45.26
N GLY A 133 -20.05 10.76 -44.38
CA GLY A 133 -20.20 11.32 -43.02
C GLY A 133 -21.05 10.47 -42.07
N THR A 134 -21.39 9.24 -42.47
CA THR A 134 -22.07 8.28 -41.58
C THR A 134 -21.08 7.69 -40.58
N HIS A 135 -21.34 7.88 -39.29
CA HIS A 135 -20.62 7.26 -38.19
C HIS A 135 -21.29 5.93 -37.81
N ARG A 136 -20.57 4.81 -37.90
CA ARG A 136 -21.02 3.51 -37.36
C ARG A 136 -20.02 3.01 -36.33
N SER A 137 -20.54 2.63 -35.17
CA SER A 137 -19.78 1.86 -34.18
C SER A 137 -20.03 0.37 -34.39
N VAL A 138 -18.94 -0.41 -34.43
CA VAL A 138 -18.99 -1.87 -34.51
C VAL A 138 -18.25 -2.44 -33.32
N TRP A 139 -18.86 -3.41 -32.64
CA TRP A 139 -18.25 -4.14 -31.54
C TRP A 139 -17.53 -5.37 -32.07
N ASN A 140 -16.20 -5.39 -31.94
CA ASN A 140 -15.37 -6.53 -32.33
C ASN A 140 -14.96 -7.32 -31.10
N ARG A 141 -15.06 -8.66 -31.17
CA ARG A 141 -14.55 -9.55 -30.12
C ARG A 141 -13.02 -9.52 -30.15
N VAL A 142 -12.42 -9.38 -28.97
CA VAL A 142 -10.98 -9.48 -28.74
C VAL A 142 -10.75 -10.51 -27.65
N GLU A 143 -9.67 -11.28 -27.75
CA GLU A 143 -9.28 -12.27 -26.76
C GLU A 143 -7.76 -12.34 -26.67
N GLY A 144 -7.26 -12.85 -25.55
CA GLY A 144 -5.84 -13.01 -25.31
C GLY A 144 -5.57 -14.05 -24.24
N THR A 145 -4.43 -14.73 -24.38
CA THR A 145 -3.88 -15.63 -23.36
C THR A 145 -2.51 -15.12 -22.96
N GLU A 146 -2.24 -15.08 -21.67
CA GLU A 146 -0.98 -14.62 -21.11
C GLU A 146 -0.51 -15.54 -20.00
N ASN A 147 0.79 -15.83 -20.00
CA ASN A 147 1.44 -16.63 -18.97
C ASN A 147 2.30 -15.72 -18.11
N HIS A 148 2.18 -15.88 -16.79
CA HIS A 148 2.89 -15.06 -15.80
C HIS A 148 3.53 -15.97 -14.76
N THR A 149 4.85 -15.96 -14.68
CA THR A 149 5.61 -16.59 -13.59
C THR A 149 6.02 -15.51 -12.60
N ARG A 150 5.53 -15.59 -11.35
CA ARG A 150 5.79 -14.54 -10.35
C ARG A 150 5.88 -15.10 -8.93
N CYS A 151 6.53 -14.33 -8.06
CA CYS A 151 6.45 -14.50 -6.61
C CYS A 151 5.41 -13.51 -6.06
N TRP A 152 4.47 -14.02 -5.26
CA TRP A 152 3.42 -13.23 -4.64
C TRP A 152 3.69 -13.08 -3.14
N PRO A 153 4.00 -11.88 -2.65
CA PRO A 153 4.30 -11.67 -1.24
C PRO A 153 3.02 -11.59 -0.40
N VAL A 154 2.97 -12.39 0.65
CA VAL A 154 1.89 -12.37 1.66
C VAL A 154 2.51 -12.12 3.03
N SER A 155 2.01 -11.13 3.76
CA SER A 155 2.49 -10.90 5.13
C SER A 155 2.25 -12.14 5.99
N ALA A 156 3.28 -12.62 6.67
CA ALA A 156 3.12 -13.66 7.69
C ALA A 156 2.54 -13.09 8.98
N CYS A 157 2.53 -11.76 9.14
CA CYS A 157 1.89 -11.10 10.28
C CYS A 157 0.37 -11.07 10.10
N GLY A 158 -0.33 -11.06 11.22
CA GLY A 158 -1.79 -10.96 11.33
C GLY A 158 -2.32 -9.64 10.77
N PRO A 159 -3.65 -9.39 10.88
CA PRO A 159 -4.36 -8.39 10.09
C PRO A 159 -3.60 -7.07 9.99
N THR A 160 -3.26 -6.71 8.74
CA THR A 160 -2.36 -5.63 8.34
C THR A 160 -2.78 -4.27 8.89
N ARG A 161 -4.02 -4.08 9.33
CA ARG A 161 -4.45 -2.86 10.04
C ARG A 161 -3.62 -2.58 11.30
N LYS A 162 -3.06 -3.61 11.95
CA LYS A 162 -2.15 -3.43 13.10
C LYS A 162 -0.73 -3.01 12.68
N LEU A 163 -0.34 -3.31 11.44
CA LEU A 163 0.95 -2.97 10.86
C LEU A 163 0.70 -1.97 9.74
N PHE A 164 0.58 -0.69 10.14
CA PHE A 164 0.41 0.46 9.24
C PHE A 164 1.17 0.23 7.93
N GLY A 165 0.52 0.44 6.78
CA GLY A 165 1.20 0.49 5.50
C GLY A 165 1.77 -0.80 4.89
N LEU A 166 1.79 -1.93 5.60
CA LEU A 166 2.23 -3.21 5.02
C LEU A 166 1.29 -3.75 3.94
N ALA A 167 0.09 -3.19 3.76
CA ALA A 167 -0.80 -3.59 2.66
C ALA A 167 -0.17 -3.33 1.29
N ALA A 168 0.77 -2.38 1.20
CA ALA A 168 1.44 -2.02 -0.03
C ALA A 168 2.43 -3.05 -0.56
N ILE A 169 2.81 -4.05 0.25
CA ILE A 169 3.64 -5.18 -0.21
C ILE A 169 2.89 -6.02 -1.24
N THR A 170 1.56 -6.07 -1.16
CA THR A 170 0.72 -6.74 -2.14
C THR A 170 0.41 -5.77 -3.28
N PRO A 171 0.58 -6.17 -4.55
CA PRO A 171 0.26 -5.32 -5.70
C PRO A 171 -1.17 -4.75 -5.62
N GLY A 172 -1.29 -3.43 -5.81
CA GLY A 172 -2.57 -2.70 -5.75
C GLY A 172 -3.08 -2.37 -4.34
N GLY A 173 -2.36 -2.76 -3.28
CA GLY A 173 -2.67 -2.33 -1.91
C GLY A 173 -2.44 -0.82 -1.70
N PRO A 174 -3.14 -0.16 -0.77
CA PRO A 174 -2.96 1.27 -0.51
C PRO A 174 -1.57 1.57 0.07
N SER A 175 -0.89 2.55 -0.52
CA SER A 175 0.46 2.97 -0.12
C SER A 175 0.47 4.38 0.47
N LEU A 176 -0.16 5.34 -0.20
CA LEU A 176 -0.11 6.75 0.22
C LEU A 176 -1.42 7.19 0.86
N TYR A 177 -1.32 7.83 2.02
CA TYR A 177 -2.45 8.23 2.85
C TYR A 177 -2.44 9.76 3.04
N PRO A 178 -3.18 10.52 2.20
CA PRO A 178 -3.28 11.97 2.36
C PRO A 178 -4.12 12.35 3.58
N ASP A 179 -3.57 13.17 4.46
CA ASP A 179 -4.31 13.82 5.55
C ASP A 179 -4.85 15.17 5.10
N TRP A 180 -6.16 15.19 4.87
CA TRP A 180 -6.92 16.36 4.45
C TRP A 180 -7.19 17.37 5.58
N GLY A 181 -6.82 17.07 6.82
CA GLY A 181 -6.94 18.04 7.91
C GLY A 181 -8.37 18.29 8.38
N GLY A 182 -9.31 17.38 8.06
CA GLY A 182 -10.75 17.58 8.30
C GLY A 182 -11.48 18.32 7.17
N PHE A 183 -10.84 18.54 6.02
CA PHE A 183 -11.51 19.09 4.84
C PHE A 183 -12.59 18.12 4.32
N PHE A 184 -13.83 18.60 4.25
CA PHE A 184 -15.02 17.77 4.02
C PHE A 184 -15.01 17.04 2.67
N ALA A 185 -14.47 17.67 1.63
CA ALA A 185 -14.41 17.08 0.29
C ALA A 185 -13.15 16.24 0.03
N GLY A 186 -12.32 16.01 1.06
CA GLY A 186 -11.09 15.24 0.93
C GLY A 186 -11.24 13.73 1.19
N ARG A 187 -12.40 13.28 1.68
CA ARG A 187 -12.56 11.90 2.15
C ARG A 187 -12.43 10.90 0.98
N GLY A 188 -11.38 10.09 1.00
CA GLY A 188 -11.09 9.09 -0.03
C GLY A 188 -10.36 9.62 -1.27
N LEU A 189 -10.09 10.93 -1.34
CA LEU A 189 -9.40 11.54 -2.48
C LEU A 189 -7.88 11.46 -2.28
N GLY A 190 -7.15 11.02 -3.30
CA GLY A 190 -5.68 11.03 -3.32
C GLY A 190 -4.99 9.85 -2.61
N THR A 191 -5.74 8.87 -2.10
CA THR A 191 -5.13 7.59 -1.71
C THR A 191 -4.64 6.90 -2.96
N LEU A 192 -3.32 6.81 -3.11
CA LEU A 192 -2.72 6.14 -4.25
C LEU A 192 -2.44 4.68 -3.91
N PRO A 193 -2.81 3.74 -4.81
CA PRO A 193 -2.34 2.38 -4.68
C PRO A 193 -0.81 2.39 -4.75
N SER A 194 -0.21 1.42 -4.08
CA SER A 194 1.16 0.99 -4.34
C SER A 194 1.30 0.85 -5.85
N PRO A 195 2.32 1.46 -6.49
CA PRO A 195 2.59 1.32 -7.93
C PRO A 195 2.88 -0.12 -8.38
N GLY A 196 2.51 -1.12 -7.59
CA GLY A 196 3.19 -2.40 -7.53
C GLY A 196 4.60 -2.13 -7.05
N VAL A 197 4.80 -1.97 -5.75
CA VAL A 197 6.06 -2.46 -5.17
C VAL A 197 5.95 -3.97 -5.27
N ASP A 198 6.19 -4.47 -6.49
CA ASP A 198 6.68 -5.80 -6.62
C ASP A 198 7.94 -5.79 -5.77
N LEU A 199 7.86 -6.43 -4.59
CA LEU A 199 9.02 -6.64 -3.77
C LEU A 199 10.12 -7.31 -4.62
N MET A 200 9.75 -7.93 -5.76
CA MET A 200 10.55 -8.62 -6.78
C MET A 200 10.77 -7.86 -8.10
N GLY A 201 10.38 -6.58 -8.20
CA GLY A 201 10.65 -5.74 -9.36
C GLY A 201 9.78 -6.00 -10.61
N HIS A 202 8.83 -5.09 -10.83
CA HIS A 202 8.22 -4.92 -12.16
C HIS A 202 9.16 -4.13 -13.07
N GLY A 203 10.06 -4.83 -13.75
CA GLY A 203 10.81 -4.31 -14.91
C GLY A 203 12.27 -3.93 -14.68
N GLU A 204 12.74 -3.82 -13.43
CA GLU A 204 14.17 -3.62 -13.12
C GLU A 204 14.63 -4.58 -12.01
N GLY A 205 14.94 -5.81 -12.43
CA GLY A 205 16.05 -6.61 -11.92
C GLY A 205 16.35 -6.64 -10.42
N VAL A 206 15.37 -6.83 -9.54
CA VAL A 206 15.68 -7.45 -8.25
C VAL A 206 15.51 -8.95 -8.45
N ASP A 207 16.54 -9.58 -8.99
CA ASP A 207 16.64 -11.03 -8.99
C ASP A 207 16.79 -11.48 -7.54
N PHE A 208 15.68 -11.91 -6.95
CA PHE A 208 15.72 -12.48 -5.62
C PHE A 208 16.68 -13.64 -5.58
N GLY A 209 17.04 -14.33 -6.66
CA GLY A 209 18.09 -15.35 -6.67
C GLY A 209 19.48 -14.80 -6.33
N ALA A 210 19.82 -13.60 -6.81
CA ALA A 210 21.14 -12.98 -6.66
C ALA A 210 21.35 -12.30 -5.29
N ASP A 211 20.30 -11.71 -4.72
CA ASP A 211 20.37 -10.96 -3.45
C ASP A 211 19.92 -11.78 -2.21
N ARG A 212 19.75 -13.12 -2.30
CA ARG A 212 19.44 -13.96 -1.13
C ARG A 212 20.64 -14.06 -0.23
N GLN A 213 20.55 -13.45 0.94
CA GLN A 213 21.41 -13.78 2.05
C GLN A 213 20.65 -14.69 3.00
N GLU A 214 21.35 -15.67 3.57
CA GLU A 214 20.78 -16.40 4.68
C GLU A 214 20.52 -15.43 5.83
N PHE A 215 19.37 -15.60 6.48
CA PHE A 215 19.00 -14.72 7.57
C PHE A 215 20.02 -14.76 8.71
N ASP A 216 20.70 -13.63 8.90
CA ASP A 216 21.63 -13.38 10.00
C ASP A 216 21.21 -12.09 10.71
N LEU A 217 21.30 -12.10 12.04
CA LEU A 217 21.01 -10.94 12.89
C LEU A 217 22.02 -9.81 12.69
N ASP A 218 23.27 -10.16 12.34
CA ASP A 218 24.34 -9.18 12.15
C ASP A 218 24.10 -8.28 10.93
N LEU A 219 23.26 -8.73 9.98
CA LEU A 219 22.84 -7.96 8.81
C LEU A 219 21.77 -6.90 9.13
N VAL A 220 21.13 -6.98 10.29
CA VAL A 220 20.02 -6.10 10.71
C VAL A 220 20.18 -5.63 12.17
N PRO A 221 21.31 -4.98 12.50
CA PRO A 221 21.61 -4.59 13.88
C PRO A 221 20.56 -3.60 14.41
N GLY A 222 19.96 -3.95 15.55
CA GLY A 222 18.97 -3.10 16.23
C GLY A 222 17.56 -3.14 15.62
N PHE A 223 17.30 -3.99 14.62
CA PHE A 223 15.95 -4.18 14.10
C PHE A 223 15.12 -5.06 15.05
N THR A 224 13.84 -4.72 15.17
CA THR A 224 12.86 -5.54 15.89
C THR A 224 12.28 -6.59 14.95
N ILE A 225 12.45 -7.88 15.27
CA ILE A 225 11.88 -8.97 14.47
C ILE A 225 10.44 -9.20 14.89
N LEU A 226 9.53 -9.21 13.91
CA LEU A 226 8.12 -9.48 14.15
C LEU A 226 7.83 -10.99 14.12
N SER A 227 6.85 -11.41 14.91
CA SER A 227 6.33 -12.78 14.88
C SER A 227 5.22 -12.92 13.83
N GLY A 228 5.17 -14.08 13.18
CA GLY A 228 4.15 -14.40 12.19
C GLY A 228 2.94 -15.07 12.82
N GLN A 229 1.74 -14.61 12.45
CA GLN A 229 0.45 -15.16 12.87
C GLN A 229 -0.28 -15.90 11.73
N VAL A 230 0.26 -15.85 10.52
CA VAL A 230 -0.33 -16.48 9.33
C VAL A 230 0.50 -17.72 8.97
N PRO A 231 -0.06 -18.93 9.06
CA PRO A 231 0.62 -20.15 8.65
C PRO A 231 0.73 -20.24 7.12
N ARG A 232 1.66 -21.08 6.65
CA ARG A 232 1.96 -21.29 5.22
C ARG A 232 0.71 -21.56 4.37
N ALA A 233 -0.11 -22.55 4.76
CA ALA A 233 -1.31 -22.93 3.99
C ALA A 233 -2.32 -21.78 3.85
N GLU A 234 -2.45 -20.96 4.89
CA GLU A 234 -3.31 -19.76 4.84
C GLU A 234 -2.70 -18.69 3.93
N ALA A 235 -1.38 -18.53 3.91
CA ALA A 235 -0.70 -17.60 3.03
C ALA A 235 -0.86 -18.01 1.54
N GLU A 236 -0.69 -19.29 1.22
CA GLU A 236 -0.91 -19.85 -0.12
C GLU A 236 -2.37 -19.64 -0.59
N ARG A 237 -3.35 -19.88 0.29
CA ARG A 237 -4.77 -19.60 0.02
C ARG A 237 -5.03 -18.12 -0.28
N ARG A 238 -4.51 -17.22 0.57
CA ARG A 238 -4.64 -15.76 0.36
C ARG A 238 -3.97 -15.29 -0.92
N ALA A 239 -2.78 -15.82 -1.23
CA ALA A 239 -2.08 -15.51 -2.47
C ALA A 239 -2.97 -15.87 -3.66
N HIS A 240 -3.50 -17.09 -3.71
CA HIS A 240 -4.39 -17.55 -4.78
C HIS A 240 -5.59 -16.60 -4.99
N GLU A 241 -6.31 -16.26 -3.91
CA GLU A 241 -7.45 -15.33 -3.97
C GLU A 241 -7.04 -13.94 -4.48
N GLN A 242 -5.91 -13.41 -4.02
CA GLN A 242 -5.41 -12.09 -4.41
C GLN A 242 -4.94 -12.04 -5.86
N ILE A 243 -4.27 -13.09 -6.35
CA ILE A 243 -3.75 -13.20 -7.72
C ILE A 243 -4.90 -13.23 -8.74
N VAL A 244 -5.93 -14.03 -8.47
CA VAL A 244 -7.11 -14.13 -9.34
C VAL A 244 -7.80 -12.77 -9.45
N GLU A 245 -7.98 -12.07 -8.33
CA GLU A 245 -8.59 -10.73 -8.34
C GLU A 245 -7.67 -9.68 -9.00
N PHE A 246 -6.35 -9.79 -8.83
CA PHE A 246 -5.37 -8.93 -9.49
C PHE A 246 -5.47 -9.03 -11.02
N PHE A 247 -5.38 -10.24 -11.58
CA PHE A 247 -5.46 -10.43 -13.03
C PHE A 247 -6.84 -10.08 -13.60
N ARG A 248 -7.91 -10.33 -12.83
CA ARG A 248 -9.25 -9.85 -13.20
C ARG A 248 -9.28 -8.33 -13.34
N LYS A 249 -8.66 -7.58 -12.43
CA LYS A 249 -8.57 -6.11 -12.51
C LYS A 249 -7.68 -5.65 -13.64
N GLU A 250 -6.51 -6.27 -13.82
CA GLU A 250 -5.58 -5.94 -14.89
C GLU A 250 -6.23 -6.10 -16.28
N CYS A 251 -6.99 -7.18 -16.49
CA CYS A 251 -7.69 -7.44 -17.75
C CYS A 251 -8.77 -6.39 -18.07
N LYS A 252 -9.32 -5.66 -17.07
CA LYS A 252 -10.32 -4.60 -17.33
C LYS A 252 -9.79 -3.49 -18.22
N GLY A 253 -8.47 -3.28 -18.27
CA GLY A 253 -7.84 -2.29 -19.16
C GLY A 253 -7.56 -2.78 -20.58
N LYS A 254 -7.77 -4.08 -20.86
CA LYS A 254 -7.38 -4.70 -22.15
C LYS A 254 -8.49 -4.63 -23.22
N ALA A 255 -9.72 -4.34 -22.81
CA ALA A 255 -10.85 -4.16 -23.73
C ALA A 255 -11.86 -3.15 -23.18
N ASP A 256 -12.63 -2.51 -24.06
CA ASP A 256 -13.69 -1.57 -23.66
C ASP A 256 -14.75 -2.27 -22.79
N ARG A 257 -15.04 -3.54 -23.09
CA ARG A 257 -15.92 -4.37 -22.27
C ARG A 257 -15.39 -5.79 -22.15
N ILE A 258 -14.99 -6.18 -20.94
CA ILE A 258 -14.62 -7.56 -20.62
C ILE A 258 -15.88 -8.42 -20.45
N ILE A 259 -15.87 -9.61 -21.07
CA ILE A 259 -16.93 -10.61 -20.98
C ILE A 259 -16.57 -11.65 -19.92
N SER A 260 -15.35 -12.20 -19.99
CA SER A 260 -14.90 -13.25 -19.09
C SER A 260 -13.39 -13.21 -18.92
N VAL A 261 -12.93 -13.54 -17.71
CA VAL A 261 -11.52 -13.76 -17.38
C VAL A 261 -11.45 -15.08 -16.63
N HIS A 262 -10.64 -16.00 -17.13
CA HIS A 262 -10.34 -17.28 -16.49
C HIS A 262 -8.85 -17.29 -16.17
N THR A 263 -8.54 -17.52 -14.90
CA THR A 263 -7.17 -17.56 -14.40
C THR A 263 -6.94 -18.93 -13.80
N ARG A 264 -6.02 -19.70 -14.38
CA ARG A 264 -5.49 -20.92 -13.78
C ARG A 264 -4.21 -20.54 -13.05
N VAL A 265 -4.14 -20.88 -11.76
CA VAL A 265 -2.98 -20.63 -10.91
C VAL A 265 -2.42 -21.97 -10.47
N ASP A 266 -1.14 -22.21 -10.75
CA ASP A 266 -0.37 -23.33 -10.24
C ASP A 266 0.67 -22.81 -9.24
N LEU A 267 0.70 -23.38 -8.03
CA LEU A 267 1.61 -22.94 -6.96
C LEU A 267 2.82 -23.86 -6.93
N GLN A 268 4.01 -23.31 -7.21
CA GLN A 268 5.27 -24.05 -7.18
C GLN A 268 5.79 -24.26 -5.74
N GLY A 269 5.33 -23.42 -4.80
CA GLY A 269 5.67 -23.52 -3.38
C GLY A 269 5.75 -22.16 -2.71
N SER A 270 6.16 -22.13 -1.44
CA SER A 270 6.35 -20.87 -0.72
C SER A 270 7.52 -20.94 0.26
N ASP A 271 8.32 -19.88 0.27
CA ASP A 271 9.43 -19.70 1.20
C ASP A 271 9.13 -18.60 2.22
N LEU A 272 9.71 -18.73 3.42
CA LEU A 272 9.67 -17.68 4.43
C LEU A 272 10.82 -16.70 4.19
N MET A 273 10.47 -15.45 3.93
CA MET A 273 11.41 -14.35 3.71
C MET A 273 11.26 -13.30 4.79
N PHE A 274 12.34 -12.57 5.05
CA PHE A 274 12.41 -11.49 6.02
C PHE A 274 12.65 -10.17 5.29
N LEU A 275 11.65 -9.29 5.33
CA LEU A 275 11.70 -7.96 4.73
C LEU A 275 12.15 -6.94 5.79
N PRO A 276 13.33 -6.32 5.64
CA PRO A 276 13.73 -5.23 6.50
C PRO A 276 13.00 -3.94 6.10
N VAL A 277 12.37 -3.29 7.07
CA VAL A 277 11.54 -2.10 6.89
C VAL A 277 11.96 -1.04 7.89
N TRP A 278 12.07 0.21 7.43
CA TRP A 278 12.25 1.37 8.30
C TRP A 278 10.92 2.09 8.52
N GLU A 279 10.52 2.26 9.78
CA GLU A 279 9.48 3.22 10.17
C GLU A 279 10.15 4.55 10.56
N LEU A 280 9.77 5.61 9.85
CA LEU A 280 10.23 6.96 10.12
C LEU A 280 9.06 7.84 10.59
N PRO A 281 8.94 8.08 11.91
CA PRO A 281 7.97 9.04 12.42
C PRO A 281 8.45 10.47 12.13
N TYR A 282 7.52 11.36 11.80
CA TYR A 282 7.82 12.78 11.67
C TYR A 282 6.65 13.64 12.16
N ARG A 283 6.95 14.86 12.59
CA ARG A 283 5.94 15.83 13.04
C ARG A 283 5.89 17.00 12.09
N TYR A 284 4.69 17.41 11.71
CA TYR A 284 4.47 18.60 10.90
C TYR A 284 3.21 19.34 11.37
N ARG A 285 3.36 20.64 11.67
CA ARG A 285 2.29 21.54 12.15
C ARG A 285 1.45 20.94 13.30
N GLY A 286 2.15 20.38 14.28
CA GLY A 286 1.53 19.79 15.49
C GLY A 286 0.87 18.42 15.29
N ARG A 287 0.94 17.84 14.09
CA ARG A 287 0.44 16.48 13.79
C ARG A 287 1.58 15.51 13.56
N ASN A 288 1.39 14.28 14.03
CA ASN A 288 2.34 13.19 13.83
C ASN A 288 1.94 12.38 12.61
N TYR A 289 2.94 12.02 11.83
CA TYR A 289 2.82 11.21 10.63
C TYR A 289 3.93 10.16 10.65
N ARG A 290 3.79 9.15 9.81
CA ARG A 290 4.85 8.15 9.64
C ARG A 290 5.01 7.73 8.19
N ILE A 291 6.23 7.32 7.85
CA ILE A 291 6.60 6.77 6.54
C ILE A 291 7.23 5.40 6.78
N LEU A 292 6.93 4.45 5.91
CA LEU A 292 7.55 3.14 5.85
C LEU A 292 8.37 3.02 4.58
N PHE A 293 9.66 2.77 4.76
CA PHE A 293 10.60 2.49 3.68
C PHE A 293 10.92 1.01 3.67
N ASP A 294 10.96 0.44 2.47
CA ASP A 294 11.67 -0.81 2.25
C ASP A 294 13.17 -0.55 2.39
N ALA A 295 13.82 -1.19 3.36
CA ALA A 295 15.24 -1.01 3.59
C ALA A 295 16.11 -1.68 2.51
N HIS A 296 15.52 -2.58 1.71
CA HIS A 296 16.20 -3.21 0.58
C HIS A 296 16.14 -2.38 -0.69
N SER A 297 14.96 -1.96 -1.15
CA SER A 297 14.85 -1.16 -2.39
C SER A 297 15.00 0.35 -2.18
N GLY A 298 14.84 0.84 -0.94
CA GLY A 298 14.75 2.25 -0.62
C GLY A 298 13.42 2.91 -1.04
N LYS A 299 12.49 2.14 -1.62
CA LYS A 299 11.16 2.64 -2.01
C LYS A 299 10.27 2.79 -0.79
N ILE A 300 9.28 3.67 -0.91
CA ILE A 300 8.27 3.86 0.14
C ILE A 300 7.19 2.81 -0.03
N LEU A 301 7.05 1.98 1.00
CA LEU A 301 5.95 1.03 1.13
C LEU A 301 4.67 1.80 1.47
N ALA A 302 4.73 2.69 2.44
CA ALA A 302 3.60 3.52 2.79
C ALA A 302 3.99 4.86 3.39
N GLY A 303 3.14 5.87 3.22
CA GLY A 303 3.41 7.19 3.81
C GLY A 303 2.14 7.99 4.05
N GLU A 304 2.00 8.51 5.25
CA GLU A 304 1.04 9.57 5.55
C GLU A 304 1.65 10.92 5.18
N HIS A 305 0.87 11.81 4.58
CA HIS A 305 1.31 13.18 4.35
C HIS A 305 0.19 14.21 4.46
N PRO A 306 0.48 15.42 4.96
CA PRO A 306 -0.49 16.52 4.97
C PRO A 306 -0.75 17.03 3.56
N VAL A 307 -2.02 17.25 3.24
CA VAL A 307 -2.43 17.89 1.99
C VAL A 307 -2.18 19.38 2.02
N GLY A 308 -1.58 19.90 0.95
CA GLY A 308 -1.28 21.31 0.79
C GLY A 308 -2.54 22.18 0.87
N LYS A 309 -2.40 23.37 1.45
CA LYS A 309 -3.55 24.28 1.61
C LYS A 309 -4.13 24.71 0.25
N TRP A 310 -3.28 24.89 -0.75
CA TRP A 310 -3.69 25.24 -2.11
C TRP A 310 -4.31 24.07 -2.87
N ASP A 311 -3.89 22.83 -2.60
CA ASP A 311 -4.53 21.65 -3.18
C ASP A 311 -6.01 21.57 -2.80
N LYS A 312 -6.34 21.94 -1.54
CA LYS A 312 -7.74 22.02 -1.08
C LYS A 312 -8.54 23.07 -1.83
N VAL A 313 -7.93 24.22 -2.13
CA VAL A 313 -8.55 25.30 -2.92
C VAL A 313 -8.81 24.83 -4.35
N VAL A 314 -7.87 24.10 -4.95
CA VAL A 314 -8.01 23.53 -6.30
C VAL A 314 -9.11 22.46 -6.34
N VAL A 315 -9.16 21.55 -5.38
CA VAL A 315 -10.25 20.55 -5.32
C VAL A 315 -11.60 21.24 -5.15
N LEU A 316 -11.68 22.26 -4.30
CA LEU A 316 -12.90 23.04 -4.13
C LEU A 316 -13.32 23.74 -5.44
N LEU A 317 -12.34 24.27 -6.20
CA LEU A 317 -12.58 24.87 -7.52
C LEU A 317 -13.20 23.87 -8.48
N LEU A 318 -12.63 22.66 -8.57
CA LEU A 318 -13.14 21.62 -9.48
C LEU A 318 -14.58 21.22 -9.15
N ILE A 319 -14.90 21.11 -7.84
CA ILE A 319 -16.26 20.80 -7.38
C ILE A 319 -17.23 21.94 -7.69
N HIS A 320 -16.88 23.17 -7.31
CA HIS A 320 -17.75 24.34 -7.51
C HIS A 320 -17.91 24.68 -8.98
N GLY A 321 -16.83 24.55 -9.77
CA GLY A 321 -16.84 24.74 -11.21
C GLY A 321 -17.75 23.72 -11.91
N GLY A 322 -17.62 22.43 -11.59
CA GLY A 322 -18.50 21.40 -12.15
C GLY A 322 -19.99 21.63 -11.81
N LEU A 323 -20.28 22.00 -10.56
CA LEU A 323 -21.64 22.34 -10.13
C LEU A 323 -22.16 23.61 -10.80
N ALA A 324 -21.33 24.64 -10.96
CA ALA A 324 -21.71 25.88 -11.63
C ALA A 324 -22.01 25.64 -13.11
N THR A 325 -21.21 24.82 -13.80
CA THR A 325 -21.47 24.40 -15.19
C THR A 325 -22.79 23.62 -15.29
N ALA A 326 -23.07 22.72 -14.36
CA ALA A 326 -24.33 21.98 -14.34
C ALA A 326 -25.54 22.91 -14.10
N CYS A 327 -25.45 23.85 -13.15
CA CYS A 327 -26.50 24.84 -12.89
C CYS A 327 -26.75 25.74 -14.11
N GLY A 328 -25.69 26.23 -14.76
CA GLY A 328 -25.82 27.04 -15.98
C GLY A 328 -26.46 26.27 -17.14
N GLY A 329 -26.01 25.03 -17.38
CA GLY A 329 -26.61 24.18 -18.41
C GLY A 329 -28.08 23.84 -18.14
N LEU A 330 -28.47 23.62 -16.88
CA LEU A 330 -29.87 23.42 -16.49
C LEU A 330 -30.70 24.72 -16.60
N ALA A 331 -30.12 25.88 -16.28
CA ALA A 331 -30.77 27.17 -16.43
C ALA A 331 -31.16 27.42 -17.89
N GLU A 332 -30.25 27.13 -18.81
CA GLU A 332 -30.49 27.24 -20.25
C GLU A 332 -31.48 26.18 -20.75
N TRP A 333 -31.35 24.92 -20.31
CA TRP A 333 -32.21 23.83 -20.80
C TRP A 333 -33.66 23.91 -20.31
N LEU A 334 -33.88 24.35 -19.07
CA LEU A 334 -35.20 24.46 -18.46
C LEU A 334 -35.80 25.87 -18.54
N GLU A 335 -35.06 26.83 -19.11
CA GLU A 335 -35.44 28.24 -19.16
C GLU A 335 -35.75 28.83 -17.75
N ILE A 336 -34.95 28.45 -16.75
CA ILE A 336 -35.08 28.90 -15.34
C ILE A 336 -33.89 29.81 -14.98
N PRO A 337 -34.02 31.14 -15.11
CA PRO A 337 -32.92 32.09 -14.89
C PRO A 337 -32.36 32.07 -13.46
N GLU A 338 -33.18 31.72 -12.47
CA GLU A 338 -32.80 31.69 -11.05
C GLU A 338 -31.64 30.71 -10.77
N LEU A 339 -31.46 29.70 -11.62
CA LEU A 339 -30.36 28.74 -11.49
C LEU A 339 -28.98 29.37 -11.71
N TRP A 340 -28.88 30.49 -12.43
CA TRP A 340 -27.63 31.26 -12.55
C TRP A 340 -27.18 31.88 -11.24
N ALA A 341 -28.12 32.21 -10.33
CA ALA A 341 -27.78 32.67 -8.99
C ALA A 341 -27.03 31.57 -8.22
N GLY A 342 -27.39 30.29 -8.41
CA GLY A 342 -26.67 29.15 -7.86
C GLY A 342 -25.22 29.07 -8.32
N ALA A 343 -24.97 29.27 -9.63
CA ALA A 343 -23.62 29.31 -10.18
C ALA A 343 -22.79 30.48 -9.62
N ALA A 344 -23.40 31.66 -9.47
CA ALA A 344 -22.75 32.83 -8.89
C ALA A 344 -22.38 32.63 -7.41
N VAL A 345 -23.28 32.02 -6.61
CA VAL A 345 -23.01 31.69 -5.21
C VAL A 345 -21.83 30.72 -5.09
N LEU A 346 -21.77 29.70 -5.94
CA LEU A 346 -20.65 28.74 -5.95
C LEU A 346 -19.31 29.42 -6.30
N GLY A 347 -19.30 30.37 -7.23
CA GLY A 347 -18.11 31.16 -7.54
C GLY A 347 -17.66 32.02 -6.34
N ALA A 348 -18.60 32.69 -5.68
CA ALA A 348 -18.33 33.55 -4.53
C ALA A 348 -17.82 32.75 -3.31
N THR A 349 -18.41 31.58 -3.02
CA THR A 349 -17.95 30.72 -1.91
C THR A 349 -16.54 30.19 -2.14
N TRP A 350 -16.20 29.84 -3.38
CA TRP A 350 -14.83 29.44 -3.74
C TRP A 350 -13.83 30.59 -3.54
N LEU A 351 -14.14 31.79 -4.05
CA LEU A 351 -13.29 32.98 -3.87
C LEU A 351 -13.07 33.31 -2.40
N ALA A 352 -14.14 33.24 -1.59
CA ALA A 352 -14.06 33.47 -0.14
C ALA A 352 -13.14 32.43 0.54
N TYR A 353 -13.24 31.15 0.17
CA TYR A 353 -12.36 30.11 0.71
C TYR A 353 -10.90 30.29 0.28
N ALA A 354 -10.65 30.67 -0.97
CA ALA A 354 -9.31 30.97 -1.47
C ALA A 354 -8.67 32.16 -0.73
N ALA A 355 -9.43 33.25 -0.55
CA ALA A 355 -9.00 34.42 0.20
C ALA A 355 -8.70 34.09 1.68
N TRP A 356 -9.59 33.33 2.34
CA TRP A 356 -9.35 32.87 3.70
C TRP A 356 -8.10 31.99 3.81
N THR A 357 -7.84 31.13 2.83
CA THR A 357 -6.65 30.25 2.79
C THR A 357 -5.34 31.03 2.58
N ALA A 358 -5.40 32.16 1.88
CA ALA A 358 -4.26 33.05 1.69
C ALA A 358 -3.85 33.75 2.99
N VAL A 359 -4.84 34.22 3.78
CA VAL A 359 -4.60 34.98 5.03
C VAL A 359 -4.34 34.07 6.23
N ARG A 360 -4.79 32.82 6.20
CA ARG A 360 -4.57 31.87 7.31
C ARG A 360 -3.08 31.53 7.49
N PRO A 361 -2.49 31.78 8.67
CA PRO A 361 -1.12 31.36 8.94
C PRO A 361 -1.02 29.83 8.86
N GLY A 362 0.07 29.37 8.24
CA GLY A 362 0.30 27.98 7.84
C GLY A 362 0.46 27.05 9.01
#